data_AF-A0A931SJY8-F1
#
_entry.id   AF-A0A931SJY8-F1
#
_cell.length_a   1.000
_cell.length_b   1.000
_cell.length_c   1.000
_cell.angle_alpha   90.00
_cell.angle_beta   90.00
_cell.angle_gamma   90.00
#
_symmetry.space_group_name_H-M   'P 1'
#
loop_
_entity.id
_entity.type
_entity.pdbx_description
1 polymer ?
#
loop_
_entity_poly.entity_id
_entity_poly.type
_entity_poly.pdbx_seq_one_letter_code
_entity_poly.pdbx_strand_id
1 'polypeptide(L)'
;MKALLLFILAASAVNGFAQPAEMQVINRAADALGGRERLLSVKSLTIYGYGQQAYQNGGGNITASLDAPQKWVNVNGLVRTIDLEHGRMHLEQRLVQDFVFAYARNMNGDTRVNQFLDGDIAFNVGPDGRAVRAPEAAVRARRIEMLANPI
;
A
#
# COMPACT_ATOMS: atom_id res chain seq x y z
N MET A 1 -20.20 25.74 -52.61
CA MET A 1 -19.65 24.38 -52.35
C MET A 1 -18.46 24.39 -51.41
N LYS A 2 -17.39 25.16 -51.65
CA LYS A 2 -16.22 25.23 -50.74
C LYS A 2 -16.55 25.63 -49.29
N ALA A 3 -17.43 26.61 -49.09
CA ALA A 3 -17.86 27.04 -47.75
C ALA A 3 -18.68 25.97 -46.99
N LEU A 4 -19.45 25.15 -47.71
CA LEU A 4 -20.25 24.06 -47.14
C LEU A 4 -19.34 22.89 -46.71
N LEU A 5 -18.33 22.57 -47.51
CA LEU A 5 -17.30 21.57 -47.19
C LEU A 5 -16.46 21.98 -45.96
N LEU A 6 -16.10 23.25 -45.83
CA LEU A 6 -15.40 23.79 -44.65
C LEU A 6 -16.27 23.73 -43.39
N PHE A 7 -17.58 23.99 -43.51
CA PHE A 7 -18.52 23.91 -42.38
C PHE A 7 -18.70 22.47 -41.88
N ILE A 8 -18.79 21.50 -42.80
CA ILE A 8 -18.91 20.07 -42.46
C ILE A 8 -17.62 19.54 -41.82
N LEU A 9 -16.45 19.97 -42.29
CA LEU A 9 -15.15 19.61 -41.70
C LEU A 9 -14.98 20.21 -40.29
N ALA A 10 -15.41 21.47 -40.09
CA ALA A 10 -15.40 22.12 -38.78
C ALA A 10 -16.37 21.45 -37.80
N ALA A 11 -17.57 21.07 -38.24
CA ALA A 11 -18.58 20.40 -37.40
C ALA A 11 -18.18 18.96 -37.01
N SER A 12 -17.40 18.27 -37.85
CA SER A 12 -16.87 16.93 -37.53
C SER A 12 -15.65 16.96 -36.61
N ALA A 13 -14.89 18.06 -36.57
CA ALA A 13 -13.80 18.25 -35.63
C ALA A 13 -14.27 18.46 -34.18
N VAL A 14 -15.48 19.01 -33.96
CA VAL A 14 -15.99 19.32 -32.61
C VAL A 14 -16.45 18.07 -31.84
N ASN A 15 -16.88 17.01 -32.53
CA ASN A 15 -17.35 15.77 -31.89
C ASN A 15 -16.22 14.81 -31.47
N GLY A 16 -14.97 15.10 -31.83
CA GLY A 16 -13.80 14.24 -31.50
C GLY A 16 -13.12 14.53 -30.16
N PHE A 17 -13.55 15.56 -29.42
CA PHE A 17 -12.86 16.04 -28.20
C PHE A 17 -13.65 15.82 -26.90
N ALA A 18 -14.82 15.17 -26.95
CA ALA A 18 -15.53 14.83 -25.72
C ALA A 18 -14.75 13.74 -24.97
N GLN A 19 -14.22 14.06 -23.80
CA GLN A 19 -13.56 13.07 -22.94
C GLN A 19 -14.56 11.96 -22.59
N PRO A 20 -14.14 10.67 -22.64
CA PRO A 20 -14.93 9.56 -22.15
C PRO A 20 -15.44 9.80 -20.73
N ALA A 21 -16.61 9.26 -20.39
CA ALA A 21 -17.24 9.48 -19.09
C ALA A 21 -16.32 9.03 -17.93
N GLU A 22 -15.54 7.98 -18.14
CA GLU A 22 -14.53 7.45 -17.22
C GLU A 22 -13.43 8.48 -16.93
N MET A 23 -12.95 9.17 -17.97
CA MET A 23 -11.94 10.22 -17.82
C MET A 23 -12.49 11.45 -17.10
N GLN A 24 -13.78 11.76 -17.28
CA GLN A 24 -14.41 12.86 -16.54
C GLN A 24 -14.46 12.56 -15.03
N VAL A 25 -14.74 11.31 -14.63
CA VAL A 25 -14.72 10.91 -13.22
C VAL A 25 -13.31 11.03 -12.64
N ILE A 26 -12.30 10.53 -13.35
CA ILE A 26 -10.89 10.62 -12.94
C ILE A 26 -10.46 12.09 -12.79
N ASN A 27 -10.79 12.95 -13.76
CA ASN A 27 -10.41 14.36 -13.71
C ASN A 27 -11.10 15.09 -12.55
N ARG A 28 -12.40 14.83 -12.32
CA ARG A 28 -13.11 15.41 -11.16
C ARG A 28 -12.51 14.96 -9.83
N ALA A 29 -12.13 13.69 -9.71
CA ALA A 29 -11.44 13.20 -8.52
C ALA A 29 -10.07 13.89 -8.34
N ALA A 30 -9.30 14.01 -9.43
CA ALA A 30 -8.02 14.70 -9.40
C ALA A 30 -8.18 16.18 -8.99
N ASP A 31 -9.16 16.89 -9.55
CA ASP A 31 -9.46 18.28 -9.22
C ASP A 31 -9.86 18.43 -7.74
N ALA A 32 -10.69 17.52 -7.23
CA ALA A 32 -11.08 17.50 -5.81
C ALA A 32 -9.88 17.26 -4.85
N LEU A 33 -8.86 16.54 -5.30
CA LEU A 33 -7.63 16.26 -4.54
C LEU A 33 -6.53 17.33 -4.75
N GLY A 34 -6.85 18.46 -5.39
CA GLY A 34 -5.93 19.58 -5.60
C GLY A 34 -5.24 19.61 -6.97
N GLY A 35 -5.77 18.86 -7.93
CA GLY A 35 -5.41 18.91 -9.34
C GLY A 35 -4.35 17.88 -9.75
N ARG A 36 -4.37 17.52 -11.04
CA ARG A 36 -3.46 16.53 -11.65
C ARG A 36 -1.99 16.83 -11.41
N GLU A 37 -1.58 18.08 -11.59
CA GLU A 37 -0.17 18.47 -11.43
C GLU A 37 0.31 18.23 -10.00
N ARG A 38 -0.50 18.62 -9.00
CA ARG A 38 -0.20 18.39 -7.59
C ARG A 38 -0.08 16.89 -7.29
N LEU A 39 -1.04 16.09 -7.74
CA LEU A 39 -1.02 14.63 -7.55
C LEU A 39 0.20 13.97 -8.18
N LEU A 40 0.53 14.32 -9.43
CA LEU A 40 1.69 13.76 -10.12
C LEU A 40 3.03 14.27 -9.58
N SER A 41 3.04 15.38 -8.83
CA SER A 41 4.23 15.88 -8.16
C SER A 41 4.55 15.17 -6.84
N VAL A 42 3.64 14.34 -6.31
CA VAL A 42 3.89 13.64 -5.05
C VAL A 42 4.96 12.57 -5.27
N LYS A 43 6.06 12.71 -4.55
CA LYS A 43 7.22 11.81 -4.65
C LYS A 43 7.20 10.71 -3.61
N SER A 44 6.67 10.99 -2.43
CA SER A 44 6.65 10.05 -1.32
C SER A 44 5.40 10.18 -0.47
N LEU A 45 5.00 9.06 0.11
CA LEU A 45 3.93 8.95 1.09
C LEU A 45 4.48 8.23 2.33
N THR A 46 4.41 8.88 3.50
CA THR A 46 4.74 8.24 4.78
C THR A 46 3.48 8.06 5.61
N ILE A 47 3.25 6.84 6.07
CA ILE A 47 2.08 6.43 6.83
C ILE A 47 2.56 6.02 8.22
N TYR A 48 1.96 6.62 9.24
CA TYR A 48 2.18 6.28 10.64
C TYR A 48 0.95 5.59 11.19
N GLY A 49 1.13 4.60 12.04
CA GLY A 49 -0.01 3.90 12.61
C GLY A 49 0.30 3.00 13.79
N TYR A 50 -0.78 2.44 14.33
CA TYR A 50 -0.81 1.40 15.35
C TYR A 50 -2.10 0.59 15.15
N GLY A 51 -2.21 -0.58 15.77
CA GLY A 51 -3.42 -1.40 15.65
C GLY A 51 -3.20 -2.84 16.07
N GLN A 52 -4.04 -3.73 15.54
CA GLN A 52 -3.95 -5.17 15.78
C GLN A 52 -4.07 -5.95 14.48
N GLN A 53 -3.34 -7.05 14.38
CA GLN A 53 -3.45 -8.00 13.27
C GLN A 53 -3.71 -9.40 13.81
N ALA A 54 -4.49 -10.18 13.06
CA ALA A 54 -4.83 -11.55 13.44
C ALA A 54 -3.57 -12.44 13.38
N TYR A 55 -3.29 -13.15 14.47
CA TYR A 55 -2.17 -14.08 14.54
C TYR A 55 -2.58 -15.49 14.10
N GLN A 56 -2.07 -15.94 12.95
CA GLN A 56 -2.50 -17.19 12.31
C GLN A 56 -1.51 -18.36 12.47
N ASN A 57 -0.33 -18.14 13.04
CA ASN A 57 0.63 -19.24 13.23
C ASN A 57 0.07 -20.23 14.27
N GLY A 58 -0.05 -21.49 13.86
CA GLY A 58 -0.67 -22.55 14.68
C GLY A 58 -2.18 -22.37 14.86
N GLY A 59 -2.87 -21.76 13.87
CA GLY A 59 -4.29 -21.47 13.90
C GLY A 59 -4.61 -20.06 14.40
N GLY A 60 -5.83 -19.59 14.16
CA GLY A 60 -6.28 -18.25 14.54
C GLY A 60 -6.71 -18.13 16.01
N ASN A 61 -7.32 -19.16 16.58
CA ASN A 61 -7.85 -19.11 17.94
C ASN A 61 -6.86 -19.62 19.01
N ILE A 62 -7.12 -19.27 20.27
CA ILE A 62 -6.30 -19.68 21.42
C ILE A 62 -6.38 -21.20 21.68
N THR A 63 -7.56 -21.79 21.45
CA THR A 63 -7.82 -23.22 21.60
C THR A 63 -8.65 -23.74 20.42
N ALA A 64 -8.87 -25.05 20.35
CA ALA A 64 -9.72 -25.67 19.34
C ALA A 64 -11.23 -25.50 19.60
N SER A 65 -11.62 -24.85 20.72
CA SER A 65 -13.04 -24.63 21.02
C SER A 65 -13.67 -23.66 20.02
N LEU A 66 -14.96 -23.87 19.71
CA LEU A 66 -15.69 -23.05 18.74
C LEU A 66 -15.86 -21.59 19.21
N ASP A 67 -15.93 -21.39 20.52
CA ASP A 67 -16.06 -20.10 21.19
C ASP A 67 -14.72 -19.46 21.58
N ALA A 68 -13.59 -20.10 21.21
CA ALA A 68 -12.28 -19.58 21.56
C ALA A 68 -12.03 -18.24 20.86
N PRO A 69 -11.49 -17.23 21.55
CA PRO A 69 -11.23 -15.94 20.94
C PRO A 69 -10.04 -16.00 19.99
N GLN A 70 -10.03 -15.08 19.03
CA GLN A 70 -8.95 -14.87 18.07
C GLN A 70 -7.68 -14.40 18.79
N LYS A 71 -6.53 -14.93 18.38
CA LYS A 71 -5.20 -14.45 18.79
C LYS A 71 -4.86 -13.18 18.03
N TRP A 72 -4.33 -12.19 18.73
CA TRP A 72 -3.94 -10.90 18.16
C TRP A 72 -2.44 -10.63 18.32
N VAL A 73 -1.90 -9.87 17.37
CA VAL A 73 -0.62 -9.19 17.49
C VAL A 73 -0.89 -7.70 17.49
N ASN A 74 -0.49 -7.02 18.56
CA ASN A 74 -0.49 -5.56 18.61
C ASN A 74 0.64 -5.02 17.75
N VAL A 75 0.31 -4.03 16.93
CA VAL A 75 1.24 -3.19 16.19
C VAL A 75 1.39 -1.91 16.99
N ASN A 76 2.41 -1.85 17.85
CA ASN A 76 2.65 -0.73 18.77
C ASN A 76 3.39 0.45 18.12
N GLY A 77 3.47 0.44 16.80
CA GLY A 77 4.15 1.42 15.98
C GLY A 77 4.34 0.86 14.58
N LEU A 78 3.90 1.62 13.59
CA LEU A 78 4.07 1.37 12.18
C LEU A 78 4.57 2.65 11.52
N VAL A 79 5.62 2.51 10.71
CA VAL A 79 6.02 3.51 9.74
C VAL A 79 6.13 2.82 8.40
N ARG A 80 5.38 3.30 7.41
CA ARG A 80 5.50 2.85 6.03
C ARG A 80 5.84 4.04 5.15
N THR A 81 6.97 3.98 4.47
CA THR A 81 7.37 4.98 3.48
C THR A 81 7.26 4.36 2.10
N ILE A 82 6.49 5.01 1.23
CA ILE A 82 6.34 4.65 -0.18
C ILE A 82 7.03 5.76 -0.98
N ASP A 83 8.01 5.38 -1.77
CA ASP A 83 8.68 6.22 -2.76
C ASP A 83 8.02 5.97 -4.11
N LEU A 84 7.14 6.90 -4.50
CA LEU A 84 6.34 6.80 -5.72
C LEU A 84 7.19 7.07 -6.97
N GLU A 85 8.23 7.89 -6.84
CA GLU A 85 9.13 8.26 -7.93
C GLU A 85 9.97 7.05 -8.38
N HIS A 86 10.46 6.24 -7.43
CA HIS A 86 11.30 5.08 -7.71
C HIS A 86 10.57 3.74 -7.54
N GLY A 87 9.29 3.76 -7.19
CA GLY A 87 8.50 2.55 -6.95
C GLY A 87 9.08 1.69 -5.82
N ARG A 88 9.51 2.32 -4.72
CA ARG A 88 10.08 1.62 -3.55
C ARG A 88 9.14 1.71 -2.36
N MET A 89 9.28 0.76 -1.44
CA MET A 89 8.54 0.77 -0.18
C MET A 89 9.44 0.29 0.96
N HIS A 90 9.28 0.90 2.13
CA HIS A 90 9.89 0.50 3.38
C HIS A 90 8.82 0.45 4.47
N LEU A 91 8.74 -0.68 5.17
CA LEU A 91 7.83 -0.90 6.28
C LEU A 91 8.63 -1.27 7.53
N GLU A 92 8.39 -0.51 8.59
CA GLU A 92 8.85 -0.79 9.94
C GLU A 92 7.65 -1.01 10.86
N GLN A 93 7.68 -2.08 11.65
CA GLN A 93 6.68 -2.32 12.69
C GLN A 93 7.32 -2.80 13.98
N ARG A 94 6.74 -2.38 15.10
CA ARG A 94 6.99 -2.95 16.42
C ARG A 94 5.79 -3.79 16.84
N LEU A 95 6.02 -5.09 17.00
CA LEU A 95 4.98 -6.07 17.25
C LEU A 95 5.07 -6.62 18.68
N VAL A 96 3.91 -6.79 19.31
CA VAL A 96 3.76 -7.48 20.59
C VAL A 96 2.63 -8.50 20.43
N GLN A 97 2.92 -9.77 20.61
CA GLN A 97 1.85 -10.77 20.63
C GLN A 97 1.15 -10.72 21.99
N ASP A 98 -0.19 -10.76 21.99
CA ASP A 98 -0.97 -10.76 23.23
C ASP A 98 -0.81 -12.06 24.05
N PHE A 99 -0.09 -13.04 23.49
CA PHE A 99 0.40 -14.24 24.17
C PHE A 99 1.82 -14.03 24.70
N VAL A 100 1.96 -13.11 25.66
CA VAL A 100 3.28 -12.72 26.20
C VAL A 100 4.06 -13.88 26.81
N PHE A 101 3.40 -14.88 27.41
CA PHE A 101 4.06 -16.03 28.03
C PHE A 101 4.61 -17.07 27.05
N ALA A 102 4.21 -17.03 25.77
CA ALA A 102 4.58 -18.05 24.79
C ALA A 102 5.97 -17.82 24.15
N TYR A 103 6.60 -16.66 24.38
CA TYR A 103 7.91 -16.35 23.79
C TYR A 103 8.62 -15.19 24.50
N ALA A 104 9.89 -15.36 24.91
CA ALA A 104 10.66 -14.34 25.64
C ALA A 104 10.75 -12.99 24.90
N ARG A 105 10.93 -13.01 23.57
CA ARG A 105 10.94 -11.79 22.73
C ARG A 105 9.61 -11.01 22.76
N ASN A 106 8.49 -11.68 23.02
CA ASN A 106 7.17 -11.02 23.15
C ASN A 106 7.05 -10.33 24.51
N MET A 107 7.59 -10.92 25.57
CA MET A 107 7.63 -10.31 26.91
C MET A 107 8.38 -8.98 26.89
N ASN A 108 9.44 -8.88 26.08
CA ASN A 108 10.27 -7.68 25.97
C ASN A 108 9.77 -6.68 24.91
N GLY A 109 8.75 -7.03 24.12
CA GLY A 109 8.22 -6.17 23.06
C GLY A 109 9.18 -5.90 21.91
N ASP A 110 10.15 -6.79 21.70
CA ASP A 110 11.29 -6.59 20.79
C ASP A 110 11.06 -7.12 19.37
N THR A 111 9.89 -7.69 19.07
CA THR A 111 9.61 -8.18 17.72
C THR A 111 9.53 -6.99 16.76
N ARG A 112 10.52 -6.87 15.89
CA ARG A 112 10.56 -5.84 14.85
C ARG A 112 10.38 -6.47 13.48
N VAL A 113 9.60 -5.82 12.64
CA VAL A 113 9.47 -6.13 11.22
C VAL A 113 10.13 -4.99 10.46
N ASN A 114 11.07 -5.33 9.57
CA ASN A 114 11.74 -4.38 8.71
C ASN A 114 11.79 -4.95 7.28
N GLN A 115 10.96 -4.39 6.41
CA GLN A 115 10.66 -4.95 5.09
C GLN A 115 10.82 -3.89 4.00
N PHE A 116 11.36 -4.30 2.86
CA PHE A 116 11.67 -3.41 1.76
C PHE A 116 11.20 -3.95 0.42
N LEU A 117 10.78 -3.07 -0.47
CA LEU A 117 10.64 -3.32 -1.88
C LEU A 117 11.47 -2.27 -2.62
N ASP A 118 12.43 -2.72 -3.42
CA ASP A 118 13.25 -1.86 -4.28
C ASP A 118 13.13 -2.35 -5.73
N GLY A 119 12.38 -1.61 -6.55
CA GLY A 119 11.94 -2.10 -7.86
C GLY A 119 11.24 -3.45 -7.70
N ASP A 120 11.77 -4.50 -8.35
CA ASP A 120 11.21 -5.85 -8.33
C ASP A 120 11.86 -6.77 -7.29
N ILE A 121 12.61 -6.19 -6.35
CA ILE A 121 13.35 -6.91 -5.32
C ILE A 121 12.73 -6.65 -3.95
N ALA A 122 12.11 -7.67 -3.39
CA ALA A 122 11.69 -7.67 -2.00
C ALA A 122 12.79 -8.24 -1.11
N PHE A 123 13.07 -7.61 0.03
CA PHE A 123 13.97 -8.13 1.06
C PHE A 123 13.52 -7.73 2.46
N ASN A 124 14.04 -8.42 3.47
CA ASN A 124 13.80 -8.17 4.88
C ASN A 124 15.13 -7.92 5.56
N VAL A 125 15.16 -7.03 6.55
CA VAL A 125 16.33 -6.83 7.40
C VAL A 125 16.06 -7.46 8.75
N GLY A 126 16.90 -8.43 9.12
CA GLY A 126 16.81 -9.11 10.42
C GLY A 126 17.31 -8.23 11.57
N PRO A 127 17.12 -8.68 12.83
CA PRO A 127 17.65 -7.98 14.01
C PRO A 127 19.18 -7.84 14.02
N ASP A 128 19.88 -8.71 13.30
CA ASP A 128 21.35 -8.67 13.11
C ASP A 128 21.78 -7.69 12.00
N GLY A 129 20.84 -6.94 11.42
CA GLY A 129 21.08 -5.99 10.34
C GLY A 129 21.30 -6.64 8.97
N ARG A 130 21.20 -7.98 8.86
CA ARG A 130 21.40 -8.67 7.57
C ARG A 130 20.16 -8.57 6.70
N ALA A 131 20.36 -8.19 5.45
CA ALA A 131 19.33 -8.24 4.43
C ALA A 131 19.20 -9.66 3.86
N VAL A 132 17.97 -10.18 3.84
CA VAL A 132 17.63 -11.48 3.25
C VAL A 132 16.56 -11.26 2.20
N ARG A 133 16.81 -11.76 0.99
CA ARG A 133 15.86 -11.66 -0.12
C ARG A 133 14.55 -12.39 0.23
N ALA A 134 13.43 -11.75 -0.04
CA ALA A 134 12.11 -12.31 0.16
C ALA A 134 11.63 -13.05 -1.11
N PRO A 135 10.69 -14.00 -0.98
CA PRO A 135 10.10 -14.69 -2.12
C PRO A 135 9.33 -13.74 -3.05
N GLU A 136 9.08 -14.17 -4.29
CA GLU A 136 8.29 -13.41 -5.28
C GLU A 136 6.89 -13.04 -4.78
N ALA A 137 6.25 -13.93 -4.01
CA ALA A 137 4.96 -13.65 -3.38
C ALA A 137 5.00 -12.38 -2.50
N ALA A 138 6.14 -12.10 -1.84
CA ALA A 138 6.31 -10.89 -1.05
C ALA A 138 6.44 -9.64 -1.93
N VAL A 139 7.07 -9.72 -3.11
CA VAL A 139 7.09 -8.63 -4.09
C VAL A 139 5.66 -8.25 -4.47
N ARG A 140 4.85 -9.23 -4.86
CA ARG A 140 3.46 -9.02 -5.25
C ARG A 140 2.62 -8.44 -4.10
N ALA A 141 2.75 -8.99 -2.90
CA ALA A 141 2.02 -8.50 -1.72
C ALA A 141 2.35 -7.03 -1.42
N ARG A 142 3.63 -6.66 -1.45
CA ARG A 142 4.10 -5.29 -1.19
C ARG A 142 3.67 -4.31 -2.28
N ARG A 143 3.63 -4.75 -3.54
CA ARG A 143 3.07 -3.95 -4.65
C ARG A 143 1.59 -3.66 -4.45
N ILE A 144 0.81 -4.67 -4.07
CA ILE A 144 -0.61 -4.49 -3.74
C ILE A 144 -0.77 -3.52 -2.57
N GLU A 145 0.08 -3.64 -1.55
CA GLU A 145 0.06 -2.76 -0.39
C GLU A 145 0.34 -1.29 -0.74
N MET A 146 1.24 -1.01 -1.70
CA MET A 146 1.45 0.35 -2.20
C MET A 146 0.17 0.93 -2.85
N LEU A 147 -0.62 0.10 -3.53
CA LEU A 147 -1.86 0.52 -4.19
C LEU A 147 -3.03 0.69 -3.23
N ALA A 148 -3.00 -0.01 -2.09
CA ALA A 148 -4.05 0.04 -1.08
C ALA A 148 -4.04 1.34 -0.24
N ASN A 149 -3.05 2.21 -0.43
CA ASN A 149 -2.91 3.47 0.29
C ASN A 149 -2.89 4.65 -0.70
N PRO A 150 -4.02 4.99 -1.33
CA PRO A 150 -4.10 6.10 -2.28
C PRO A 150 -3.90 7.46 -1.60
N ILE A 151 -3.43 8.43 -2.39
CA ILE A 151 -3.36 9.86 -2.02
C ILE A 151 -4.72 10.51 -2.29
#